data_AF-A0A7S2DFE3-F1
#
_entry.id   AF-A0A7S2DFE3-F1
#
_cell.length_a   1.000
_cell.length_b   1.000
_cell.length_c   1.000
_cell.angle_alpha   90.00
_cell.angle_beta   90.00
_cell.angle_gamma   90.00
#
_symmetry.space_group_name_H-M   'P 1'
#
loop_
_entity.id
_entity.type
_entity.pdbx_description
1 polymer ?
#
loop_
_entity_poly.entity_id
_entity_poly.type
_entity_poly.pdbx_seq_one_letter_code
_entity_poly.pdbx_strand_id
1 'polypeptide(L)'
;MIGVALVVWWIRGELAVRDRQIRDSNLLLERKKSLSEKDSAMVELTTRQGSKTVVEKVDLAEHICQVAAELDRLETATGRETPRSDKFVSDSHELMLGPSKSATLGLSRLLGVTDDVIHAGMNMGVRAIVSEFEASSRPEDHESLRYVLHERAGSSPRIFENSPHPRDHDENGVRADRKIQGEGMTLQDFVHHPHAVDSNLTEAHVLALRLFTTDAFRSINTPLHQQAGKEQGVVHGFP
;
A
#
# COMPACT_ATOMS: atom_id res chain seq x y z
N MET A 1 4.24 1.75 26.37
CA MET A 1 3.56 0.79 25.47
C MET A 1 2.91 1.61 24.38
N ILE A 2 3.61 1.77 23.26
CA ILE A 2 3.03 2.33 22.04
C ILE A 2 2.46 1.14 21.27
N GLY A 3 1.24 1.22 20.77
CA GLY A 3 0.76 0.24 19.78
C GLY A 3 -0.67 -0.22 19.93
N VAL A 4 -1.34 0.12 21.04
CA VAL A 4 -2.72 -0.31 21.25
C VAL A 4 -3.66 0.42 20.29
N ALA A 5 -3.59 1.75 20.27
CA ALA A 5 -4.39 2.55 19.36
C ALA A 5 -3.94 2.37 17.90
N LEU A 6 -2.63 2.22 17.66
CA LEU A 6 -2.06 2.23 16.31
C LEU A 6 -2.36 0.95 15.49
N VAL A 7 -2.34 -0.23 16.13
CA VAL A 7 -2.54 -1.52 15.45
C VAL A 7 -4.01 -1.71 15.05
N VAL A 8 -4.96 -1.31 15.91
CA VAL A 8 -6.40 -1.33 15.59
C VAL A 8 -6.70 -0.45 14.38
N TRP A 9 -6.04 0.71 14.33
CA TRP A 9 -6.26 1.73 13.30
C TRP A 9 -5.59 1.37 11.97
N TRP A 10 -4.41 0.73 12.01
CA TRP A 10 -3.72 0.19 10.82
C TRP A 10 -4.53 -0.90 10.11
N ILE A 11 -5.05 -1.89 10.86
CA ILE A 11 -5.78 -3.03 10.28
C ILE A 11 -7.06 -2.57 9.56
N ARG A 12 -7.77 -1.56 10.08
CA ARG A 12 -8.97 -1.02 9.39
C ARG A 12 -8.61 -0.23 8.13
N GLY A 13 -7.52 0.51 8.13
CA GLY A 13 -7.05 1.26 6.95
C GLY A 13 -6.63 0.34 5.81
N GLU A 14 -5.94 -0.76 6.10
CA GLU A 14 -5.42 -1.67 5.08
C GLU A 14 -6.50 -2.55 4.43
N LEU A 15 -7.57 -2.89 5.17
CA LEU A 15 -8.75 -3.54 4.60
C LEU A 15 -9.48 -2.64 3.60
N ALA A 16 -9.59 -1.34 3.87
CA ALA A 16 -10.22 -0.38 2.97
C ALA A 16 -9.44 -0.20 1.65
N VAL A 17 -8.10 -0.21 1.72
CA VAL A 17 -7.23 -0.14 0.53
C VAL A 17 -7.31 -1.41 -0.31
N ARG A 18 -7.34 -2.59 0.33
CA ARG A 18 -7.48 -3.89 -0.37
C ARG A 18 -8.84 -4.04 -1.07
N ASP A 19 -9.93 -3.57 -0.45
CA ASP A 19 -11.26 -3.56 -1.07
C ASP A 19 -11.35 -2.65 -2.30
N ARG A 20 -10.52 -1.60 -2.39
CA ARG A 20 -10.42 -0.77 -3.60
C ARG A 20 -9.67 -1.51 -4.72
N GLN A 21 -8.54 -2.14 -4.43
CA GLN A 21 -7.74 -2.85 -5.43
C GLN A 21 -8.52 -4.00 -6.09
N ILE A 22 -9.41 -4.66 -5.34
CA ILE A 22 -10.33 -5.69 -5.86
C ILE A 22 -11.41 -5.07 -6.74
N ARG A 23 -12.02 -3.95 -6.34
CA ARG A 23 -13.06 -3.26 -7.13
C ARG A 23 -12.54 -2.70 -8.46
N ASP A 24 -11.35 -2.08 -8.45
CA ASP A 24 -10.75 -1.52 -9.66
C ASP A 24 -10.33 -2.62 -10.65
N SER A 25 -9.85 -3.75 -10.13
CA SER A 25 -9.53 -4.94 -10.95
C SER A 25 -10.78 -5.51 -11.62
N ASN A 26 -11.91 -5.56 -10.91
CA ASN A 26 -13.19 -6.04 -11.46
C ASN A 26 -13.74 -5.07 -12.53
N LEU A 27 -13.64 -3.75 -12.32
CA LEU A 27 -14.03 -2.74 -13.31
C LEU A 27 -13.20 -2.81 -14.60
N LEU A 28 -11.90 -3.08 -14.49
CA LEU A 28 -11.03 -3.31 -15.66
C LEU A 28 -11.40 -4.60 -16.39
N LEU A 29 -11.78 -5.65 -15.67
CA LEU A 29 -12.24 -6.91 -16.26
C LEU A 29 -13.56 -6.72 -17.03
N GLU A 30 -14.51 -5.96 -16.47
CA GLU A 30 -15.78 -5.65 -17.12
C GLU A 30 -15.61 -4.76 -18.35
N ARG A 31 -14.70 -3.77 -18.30
CA ARG A 31 -14.35 -2.98 -19.49
C ARG A 31 -13.76 -3.85 -20.59
N LYS A 32 -12.83 -4.77 -20.26
CA LYS A 32 -12.25 -5.70 -21.24
C LYS A 32 -13.30 -6.62 -21.87
N LYS A 33 -14.26 -7.12 -21.09
CA LYS A 33 -15.40 -7.89 -21.62
C LYS A 33 -16.27 -7.05 -22.56
N SER A 34 -16.57 -5.81 -22.19
CA SER A 34 -17.39 -4.91 -23.03
C SER A 34 -16.71 -4.48 -24.33
N LEU A 35 -15.37 -4.42 -24.36
CA LEU A 35 -14.58 -4.16 -25.57
C LEU A 35 -14.57 -5.39 -26.48
N SER A 36 -14.37 -6.58 -25.91
CA SER A 36 -14.45 -7.85 -26.64
C SER A 36 -15.82 -8.09 -27.31
N GLU A 37 -16.91 -7.60 -26.71
CA GLU A 37 -18.26 -7.70 -27.31
C GLU A 37 -18.51 -6.64 -28.40
N LYS A 38 -17.84 -5.49 -28.35
CA LYS A 38 -17.99 -4.40 -29.33
C LYS A 38 -17.17 -4.61 -30.60
N ASP A 39 -16.10 -5.40 -30.54
CA ASP A 39 -15.23 -5.67 -31.70
C ASP A 39 -15.82 -6.69 -32.70
N SER A 40 -17.05 -7.19 -32.47
CA SER A 40 -17.80 -8.01 -33.44
C SER A 40 -18.53 -7.21 -34.54
N ALA A 41 -18.33 -5.88 -34.62
CA ALA A 41 -18.88 -5.05 -35.69
C ALA A 41 -17.78 -4.61 -36.68
N MET A 42 -17.95 -4.99 -37.96
CA MET A 42 -17.06 -4.71 -39.10
C MET A 42 -16.38 -3.34 -39.09
N VAL A 43 -15.06 -3.32 -39.34
CA VAL A 43 -14.28 -2.11 -39.63
C VAL A 43 -13.82 -2.14 -41.09
N GLU A 44 -14.36 -1.26 -41.92
CA GLU A 44 -13.83 -0.97 -43.26
C GLU A 44 -12.67 0.04 -43.15
N LEU A 45 -11.44 -0.40 -43.44
CA LEU A 45 -10.29 0.50 -43.53
C LEU A 45 -10.08 0.89 -45.00
N THR A 46 -10.31 2.17 -45.32
CA THR A 46 -10.08 2.73 -46.66
C THR A 46 -8.69 3.38 -46.72
N THR A 47 -7.73 2.71 -47.35
CA THR A 47 -6.42 3.32 -47.65
C THR A 47 -6.41 3.84 -49.08
N ARG A 48 -6.10 5.13 -49.25
CA ARG A 48 -6.10 5.81 -50.56
C ARG A 48 -4.66 5.91 -51.08
N GLN A 49 -4.29 5.03 -52.02
CA GLN A 49 -3.12 5.22 -52.87
C GLN A 49 -3.56 5.46 -54.32
N GLY A 50 -3.06 6.54 -54.91
CA GLY A 50 -3.16 6.93 -56.34
C GLY A 50 -4.26 6.29 -57.21
N SER A 51 -5.30 7.07 -57.50
CA SER A 51 -6.28 6.96 -58.61
C SER A 51 -6.89 5.59 -59.00
N LYS A 52 -6.68 4.53 -58.23
CA LYS A 52 -7.38 3.25 -58.37
C LYS A 52 -7.75 2.71 -57.00
N THR A 53 -9.05 2.57 -56.74
CA THR A 53 -9.59 1.90 -55.57
C THR A 53 -9.42 0.39 -55.76
N VAL A 54 -8.52 -0.22 -55.01
CA VAL A 54 -8.43 -1.69 -54.88
C VAL A 54 -9.10 -2.05 -53.57
N VAL A 55 -10.23 -2.75 -53.65
CA VAL A 55 -10.88 -3.34 -52.47
C VAL A 55 -10.24 -4.70 -52.26
N GLU A 56 -9.24 -4.75 -51.39
CA GLU A 56 -8.61 -6.01 -50.98
C GLU A 56 -9.40 -6.54 -49.77
N LYS A 57 -10.12 -7.65 -49.98
CA LYS A 57 -10.75 -8.39 -48.89
C LYS A 57 -9.65 -9.17 -48.18
N VAL A 58 -9.07 -8.56 -47.15
CA VAL A 58 -8.11 -9.24 -46.28
C VAL A 58 -8.89 -9.98 -45.20
N ASP A 59 -8.59 -11.25 -45.01
CA ASP A 59 -9.15 -12.04 -43.92
C ASP A 59 -8.65 -11.44 -42.59
N LEU A 60 -9.58 -10.82 -41.85
CA LEU A 60 -9.29 -10.13 -40.61
C LEU A 60 -8.61 -11.06 -39.60
N ALA A 61 -8.93 -12.36 -39.64
CA ALA A 61 -8.30 -13.35 -38.76
C ALA A 61 -6.80 -13.52 -39.08
N GLU A 62 -6.43 -13.49 -40.36
CA GLU A 62 -5.03 -13.64 -40.79
C GLU A 62 -4.20 -12.41 -40.42
N HIS A 63 -4.76 -11.21 -40.60
CA HIS A 63 -4.09 -9.97 -40.21
C HIS A 63 -3.97 -9.82 -38.69
N ILE A 64 -4.99 -10.23 -37.91
CA ILE A 64 -4.91 -10.24 -36.44
C ILE A 64 -3.79 -11.18 -35.99
N CYS A 65 -3.67 -12.36 -36.59
CA CYS A 65 -2.60 -13.32 -36.28
C CYS A 65 -1.21 -12.77 -36.63
N GLN A 66 -1.06 -12.07 -37.75
CA GLN A 66 0.22 -11.47 -38.15
C GLN A 66 0.61 -10.30 -37.23
N VAL A 67 -0.33 -9.43 -36.87
CA VAL A 67 -0.09 -8.32 -35.94
C VAL A 67 0.21 -8.83 -34.53
N ALA A 68 -0.48 -9.87 -34.06
CA ALA A 68 -0.19 -10.50 -32.78
C ALA A 68 1.20 -11.14 -32.75
N ALA A 69 1.62 -11.81 -33.82
CA ALA A 69 2.96 -12.39 -33.95
C ALA A 69 4.05 -11.31 -34.02
N GLU A 70 3.78 -10.17 -34.65
CA GLU A 70 4.72 -9.04 -34.71
C GLU A 70 4.84 -8.33 -33.36
N LEU A 71 3.74 -8.21 -32.59
CA LEU A 71 3.73 -7.67 -31.23
C LEU A 71 4.53 -8.57 -30.25
N ASP A 72 4.38 -9.89 -30.35
CA ASP A 72 5.11 -10.85 -29.51
C ASP A 72 6.64 -10.82 -29.80
N ARG A 73 7.02 -10.60 -31.07
CA ARG A 73 8.41 -10.37 -31.48
C ARG A 73 8.98 -9.04 -30.97
N LEU A 74 8.15 -8.00 -30.89
CA LEU A 74 8.57 -6.70 -30.36
C LEU A 74 8.69 -6.73 -28.83
N GLU A 75 7.80 -7.42 -28.13
CA GLU A 75 7.89 -7.63 -26.67
C GLU A 75 9.13 -8.42 -26.27
N THR A 76 9.55 -9.41 -27.07
CA THR A 76 10.80 -10.15 -26.84
C THR A 76 12.07 -9.36 -27.21
N ALA A 77 11.99 -8.38 -28.10
CA ALA A 77 13.13 -7.54 -28.50
C ALA A 77 13.39 -6.35 -27.56
N THR A 78 12.34 -5.81 -26.93
CA THR A 78 12.49 -4.84 -25.83
C THR A 78 12.49 -5.59 -24.51
N GLY A 79 13.68 -5.86 -23.95
CA GLY A 79 13.89 -6.55 -22.67
C GLY A 79 13.30 -5.86 -21.44
N ARG A 80 11.98 -5.67 -21.42
CA ARG A 80 11.19 -5.46 -20.21
C ARG A 80 10.99 -6.83 -19.60
N GLU A 81 11.78 -7.12 -18.58
CA GLU A 81 11.45 -8.20 -17.65
C GLU A 81 10.00 -7.99 -17.19
N THR A 82 9.11 -8.89 -17.60
CA THR A 82 7.82 -9.03 -16.95
C THR A 82 8.10 -9.34 -15.49
N PRO A 83 7.47 -8.62 -14.52
CA PRO A 83 7.68 -8.94 -13.13
C PRO A 83 7.25 -10.39 -12.94
N ARG A 84 8.19 -11.26 -12.53
CA ARG A 84 7.94 -12.67 -12.20
C ARG A 84 6.62 -12.74 -11.41
N SER A 85 5.62 -13.41 -11.98
CA SER A 85 4.36 -13.75 -11.31
C SER A 85 4.57 -14.57 -10.04
N ASP A 86 5.79 -15.05 -9.83
CA ASP A 86 6.20 -15.93 -8.75
C ASP A 86 6.48 -15.17 -7.44
N LYS A 87 6.38 -13.83 -7.39
CA LYS A 87 6.55 -13.05 -6.15
C LYS A 87 5.60 -13.51 -5.02
N PHE A 88 4.47 -14.09 -5.38
CA PHE A 88 3.47 -14.62 -4.43
C PHE A 88 3.28 -16.13 -4.52
N VAL A 89 4.11 -16.83 -5.29
CA VAL A 89 4.11 -18.30 -5.39
C VAL A 89 5.27 -18.79 -4.51
N SER A 90 5.11 -18.69 -3.20
CA SER A 90 5.89 -19.55 -2.30
C SER A 90 5.26 -20.94 -2.34
N ASP A 91 6.06 -21.99 -2.17
CA ASP A 91 5.52 -23.34 -1.98
C ASP A 91 4.49 -23.28 -0.84
N SER A 92 3.31 -23.87 -1.02
CA SER A 92 2.19 -23.78 -0.06
C SER A 92 2.54 -24.30 1.35
N HIS A 93 3.69 -24.96 1.49
CA HIS A 93 4.25 -25.46 2.75
C HIS A 93 5.16 -24.45 3.48
N GLU A 94 5.47 -23.30 2.87
CA GLU A 94 6.36 -22.27 3.43
C GLU A 94 5.58 -21.12 4.14
N LEU A 95 4.25 -21.09 4.00
CA LEU A 95 3.40 -20.15 4.72
C LEU A 95 3.32 -20.52 6.21
N MET A 96 4.19 -19.90 7.00
CA MET A 96 4.11 -19.95 8.46
C MET A 96 2.92 -19.13 8.95
N LEU A 97 1.79 -19.79 9.14
CA LEU A 97 0.63 -19.22 9.82
C LEU A 97 0.84 -19.34 11.34
N GLY A 98 0.53 -18.27 12.06
CA GLY A 98 0.49 -18.30 13.52
C GLY A 98 -0.57 -19.29 14.04
N PRO A 99 -0.50 -19.71 15.32
CA PRO A 99 -1.49 -20.61 15.90
C PRO A 99 -2.90 -20.05 15.72
N SER A 100 -3.80 -20.82 15.07
CA SER A 100 -5.18 -20.39 14.80
C SER A 100 -5.96 -20.02 16.06
N LYS A 101 -5.63 -20.62 17.20
CA LYS A 101 -6.20 -20.27 18.51
C LYS A 101 -5.87 -18.85 18.94
N SER A 102 -4.68 -18.35 18.63
CA SER A 102 -4.23 -17.01 19.04
C SER A 102 -4.87 -15.91 18.19
N ALA A 103 -5.18 -16.19 16.92
CA ALA A 103 -5.84 -15.25 16.02
C ALA A 103 -7.30 -14.92 16.43
N THR A 104 -7.99 -15.83 17.12
CA THR A 104 -9.39 -15.65 17.55
C THR A 104 -9.54 -14.79 18.80
N LEU A 105 -8.45 -14.52 19.52
CA LEU A 105 -8.51 -13.95 20.87
C LEU A 105 -8.72 -12.43 20.91
N GLY A 106 -8.71 -11.79 19.75
CA GLY A 106 -8.95 -10.36 19.63
C GLY A 106 -7.71 -9.50 19.95
N LEU A 107 -7.87 -8.21 19.70
CA LEU A 107 -6.78 -7.25 19.69
C LEU A 107 -6.30 -6.87 21.10
N SER A 108 -7.21 -6.80 22.08
CA SER A 108 -6.89 -6.64 23.50
C SER A 108 -5.87 -7.66 23.98
N ARG A 109 -6.10 -8.93 23.67
CA ARG A 109 -5.18 -9.99 24.09
C ARG A 109 -3.84 -9.91 23.37
N LEU A 110 -3.82 -9.59 22.07
CA LEU A 110 -2.60 -9.40 21.27
C LEU A 110 -1.76 -8.19 21.69
N LEU A 111 -2.38 -7.24 22.37
CA LEU A 111 -1.73 -6.03 22.88
C LEU A 111 -1.46 -6.10 24.38
N GLY A 112 -1.97 -7.13 25.07
CA GLY A 112 -1.86 -7.29 26.52
C GLY A 112 -2.58 -6.20 27.31
N VAL A 113 -3.66 -5.62 26.77
CA VAL A 113 -4.48 -4.60 27.44
C VAL A 113 -5.95 -5.00 27.45
N THR A 114 -6.76 -4.37 28.30
CA THR A 114 -8.20 -4.62 28.34
C THR A 114 -8.91 -3.90 27.18
N ASP A 115 -10.08 -4.42 26.77
CA ASP A 115 -10.92 -3.76 25.76
C ASP A 115 -11.30 -2.32 26.18
N ASP A 116 -11.52 -2.08 27.47
CA ASP A 116 -11.83 -0.73 28.00
C ASP A 116 -10.73 0.28 27.68
N VAL A 117 -9.46 -0.13 27.80
CA VAL A 117 -8.31 0.73 27.47
C VAL A 117 -8.28 1.03 25.98
N ILE A 118 -8.57 0.04 25.14
CA ILE A 118 -8.67 0.22 23.68
C ILE A 118 -9.81 1.20 23.35
N HIS A 119 -11.01 1.00 23.90
CA HIS A 119 -12.16 1.86 23.65
C HIS A 119 -11.94 3.28 24.15
N ALA A 120 -11.35 3.46 25.33
CA ALA A 120 -10.98 4.78 25.84
C ALA A 120 -9.98 5.49 24.93
N GLY A 121 -8.95 4.77 24.47
CA GLY A 121 -7.96 5.31 23.53
C GLY A 121 -8.57 5.71 22.19
N MET A 122 -9.46 4.89 21.63
CA MET A 122 -10.17 5.19 20.38
C MET A 122 -11.03 6.47 20.48
N ASN A 123 -11.66 6.70 21.64
CA ASN A 123 -12.44 7.92 21.89
C ASN A 123 -11.56 9.18 22.01
N MET A 124 -10.31 9.03 22.44
CA MET A 124 -9.36 10.14 22.59
C MET A 124 -8.62 10.50 21.28
N GLY A 125 -8.54 9.58 20.33
CA GLY A 125 -7.96 9.81 19.00
C GLY A 125 -6.49 10.25 19.06
N VAL A 126 -6.16 11.39 18.42
CA VAL A 126 -4.79 11.94 18.34
C VAL A 126 -4.18 12.11 19.73
N ARG A 127 -4.98 12.53 20.73
CA ARG A 127 -4.49 12.74 22.10
C ARG A 127 -3.96 11.47 22.74
N ALA A 128 -4.59 10.32 22.49
CA ALA A 128 -4.09 9.04 22.99
C ALA A 128 -2.74 8.69 22.37
N ILE A 129 -2.61 8.87 21.05
CA ILE A 129 -1.35 8.61 20.33
C ILE A 129 -0.23 9.50 20.87
N VAL A 130 -0.47 10.81 21.00
CA VAL A 130 0.50 11.75 21.55
C VAL A 130 0.93 11.34 22.96
N SER A 131 -0.04 11.04 23.84
CA SER A 131 0.26 10.65 25.23
C SER A 131 1.07 9.35 25.32
N GLU A 132 0.79 8.36 24.47
CA GLU A 132 1.55 7.10 24.42
C GLU A 132 3.01 7.31 23.97
N PHE A 133 3.22 8.19 22.98
CA PHE A 133 4.54 8.50 22.46
C PHE A 133 5.34 9.39 23.43
N GLU A 134 4.70 10.36 24.07
CA GLU A 134 5.32 11.19 25.11
C GLU A 134 5.77 10.35 26.32
N ALA A 135 5.04 9.28 26.65
CA ALA A 135 5.43 8.34 27.69
C ALA A 135 6.54 7.35 27.26
N SER A 136 6.96 7.35 25.98
CA SER A 136 8.05 6.49 25.51
C SER A 136 9.40 6.99 26.00
N SER A 137 10.27 6.06 26.38
CA SER A 137 11.65 6.37 26.74
C SER A 137 12.59 6.51 25.53
N ARG A 138 12.12 6.21 24.31
CA ARG A 138 12.95 6.23 23.10
C ARG A 138 12.92 7.60 22.43
N PRO A 139 14.04 8.32 22.31
CA PRO A 139 14.07 9.64 21.67
C PRO A 139 13.67 9.60 20.19
N GLU A 140 13.83 8.47 19.51
CA GLU A 140 13.41 8.28 18.13
C GLU A 140 11.89 8.34 17.95
N ASP A 141 11.13 7.90 18.96
CA ASP A 141 9.67 7.97 18.94
C ASP A 141 9.20 9.43 19.03
N HIS A 142 9.82 10.21 19.92
CA HIS A 142 9.55 11.65 20.06
C HIS A 142 9.90 12.42 18.79
N GLU A 143 11.05 12.13 18.17
CA GLU A 143 11.42 12.75 16.90
C GLU A 143 10.44 12.41 15.79
N SER A 144 10.05 11.13 15.70
CA SER A 144 9.09 10.66 14.70
C SER A 144 7.71 11.32 14.89
N LEU A 145 7.23 11.44 16.13
CA LEU A 145 6.00 12.14 16.46
C LEU A 145 6.08 13.62 16.05
N ARG A 146 7.15 14.32 16.45
CA ARG A 146 7.35 15.73 16.13
C ARG A 146 7.36 15.96 14.62
N TYR A 147 8.07 15.12 13.87
CA TYR A 147 8.12 15.21 12.41
C TYR A 147 6.74 15.04 11.79
N VAL A 148 6.00 13.99 12.17
CA VAL A 148 4.70 13.71 11.55
C VAL A 148 3.67 14.79 11.88
N LEU A 149 3.69 15.35 13.10
CA LEU A 149 2.73 16.38 13.52
C LEU A 149 3.02 17.76 12.95
N HIS A 150 4.30 18.14 12.82
CA HIS A 150 4.67 19.54 12.63
C HIS A 150 5.50 19.83 11.38
N GLU A 151 6.05 18.81 10.73
CA GLU A 151 6.91 19.00 9.57
C GLU A 151 6.24 18.57 8.26
N ARG A 152 6.76 19.08 7.15
CA ARG A 152 6.34 18.70 5.80
C ARG A 152 7.00 17.39 5.40
N ALA A 153 6.30 16.57 4.62
CA ALA A 153 6.86 15.37 4.03
C ALA A 153 8.13 15.70 3.21
N GLY A 154 9.26 15.11 3.57
CA GLY A 154 10.53 15.32 2.90
C GLY A 154 11.35 16.51 3.41
N SER A 155 10.95 17.16 4.52
CA SER A 155 11.81 18.16 5.17
C SER A 155 13.01 17.55 5.90
N SER A 156 12.90 16.28 6.31
CA SER A 156 13.90 15.61 7.13
C SER A 156 14.94 14.90 6.26
N PRO A 157 16.25 15.18 6.44
CA PRO A 157 17.31 14.46 5.74
C PRO A 157 17.58 13.07 6.35
N ARG A 158 16.80 12.64 7.35
CA ARG A 158 17.03 11.38 8.06
C ARG A 158 16.81 10.20 7.12
N ILE A 159 17.81 9.31 7.08
CA ILE A 159 17.76 8.05 6.35
C ILE A 159 17.51 6.94 7.38
N PHE A 160 16.61 6.01 7.05
CA PHE A 160 16.32 4.85 7.88
C PHE A 160 17.04 3.63 7.32
N GLU A 161 17.33 2.65 8.18
CA GLU A 161 18.07 1.43 7.81
C GLU A 161 17.46 0.66 6.63
N ASN A 162 16.14 0.73 6.47
CA ASN A 162 15.38 0.04 5.43
C ASN A 162 15.18 0.86 4.14
N SER A 163 15.82 2.03 4.00
CA SER A 163 15.67 2.91 2.83
C SER A 163 17.02 3.50 2.41
N PRO A 164 17.39 3.46 1.12
CA PRO A 164 18.57 4.17 0.61
C PRO A 164 18.34 5.67 0.46
N HIS A 165 17.09 6.14 0.60
CA HIS A 165 16.72 7.54 0.44
C HIS A 165 16.32 8.19 1.77
N PRO A 166 16.48 9.52 1.91
CA PRO A 166 15.92 10.26 3.03
C PRO A 166 14.42 10.03 3.18
N ARG A 167 13.90 10.29 4.38
CA ARG A 167 12.47 10.15 4.70
C ARG A 167 11.62 10.85 3.65
N ASP A 168 10.59 10.15 3.16
CA ASP A 168 9.66 10.62 2.13
C ASP A 168 10.28 10.90 0.74
N HIS A 169 11.52 10.47 0.50
CA HIS A 169 12.18 10.60 -0.80
C HIS A 169 12.21 9.29 -1.60
N ASP A 170 12.34 9.45 -2.91
CA ASP A 170 12.75 8.45 -3.89
C ASP A 170 13.94 9.00 -4.71
N GLU A 171 14.30 8.32 -5.80
CA GLU A 171 15.38 8.72 -6.71
C GLU A 171 15.22 10.14 -7.28
N ASN A 172 13.99 10.66 -7.33
CA ASN A 172 13.65 11.98 -7.89
C ASN A 172 13.43 13.05 -6.82
N GLY A 173 13.86 12.81 -5.59
CA GLY A 173 13.66 13.70 -4.45
C GLY A 173 12.41 13.36 -3.65
N VAL A 174 11.71 14.34 -3.08
CA VAL A 174 10.47 14.09 -2.34
C VAL A 174 9.45 13.39 -3.25
N ARG A 175 8.86 12.28 -2.78
CA ARG A 175 7.97 11.44 -3.58
C ARG A 175 6.79 12.23 -4.13
N ALA A 176 6.42 11.95 -5.38
CA ALA A 176 5.32 12.64 -6.06
C ALA A 176 3.97 12.50 -5.32
N ASP A 177 3.72 11.35 -4.69
CA ASP A 177 2.51 11.07 -3.91
C ASP A 177 2.49 11.74 -2.53
N ARG A 178 3.56 12.44 -2.15
CA ARG A 178 3.65 13.23 -0.90
C ARG A 178 3.83 14.72 -1.16
N LYS A 179 3.53 15.17 -2.39
CA LYS A 179 3.65 16.56 -2.82
C LYS A 179 2.30 17.20 -3.10
N ILE A 180 2.14 18.44 -2.65
CA ILE A 180 1.07 19.34 -3.07
C ILE A 180 1.71 20.64 -3.58
N GLN A 181 1.40 21.02 -4.82
CA GLN A 181 1.95 22.22 -5.47
C GLN A 181 3.49 22.31 -5.46
N GLY A 182 4.18 21.16 -5.53
CA GLY A 182 5.64 21.08 -5.54
C GLY A 182 6.30 21.04 -4.15
N GLU A 183 5.54 21.28 -3.08
CA GLU A 183 6.01 21.16 -1.70
C GLU A 183 5.56 19.87 -1.04
N GLY A 184 6.29 19.42 -0.01
CA GLY A 184 5.87 18.30 0.83
C GLY A 184 4.56 18.55 1.57
N MET A 185 3.70 17.54 1.63
CA MET A 185 2.44 17.57 2.37
C MET A 185 2.64 17.65 3.88
N THR A 186 1.83 18.48 4.55
CA THR A 186 1.64 18.47 6.01
C THR A 186 0.70 17.35 6.44
N LEU A 187 0.59 17.07 7.75
CA LEU A 187 -0.42 16.13 8.25
C LEU A 187 -1.84 16.52 7.79
N GLN A 188 -2.19 17.81 7.84
CA GLN A 188 -3.50 18.28 7.42
C GLN A 188 -3.75 18.04 5.93
N ASP A 189 -2.72 18.17 5.09
CA ASP A 189 -2.83 17.86 3.66
C ASP A 189 -3.11 16.37 3.44
N PHE A 190 -2.46 15.49 4.22
CA PHE A 190 -2.76 14.05 4.17
C PHE A 190 -4.18 13.72 4.65
N VAL A 191 -4.69 14.42 5.66
CA VAL A 191 -6.07 14.24 6.16
C VAL A 191 -7.11 14.65 5.11
N HIS A 192 -6.85 15.73 4.37
CA HIS A 192 -7.72 16.18 3.28
C HIS A 192 -7.45 15.49 1.94
N HIS A 193 -6.47 14.59 1.87
CA HIS A 193 -6.16 13.89 0.64
C HIS A 193 -7.39 13.10 0.17
N PRO A 194 -7.74 13.09 -1.14
CA PRO A 194 -8.93 12.42 -1.63
C PRO A 194 -9.05 10.97 -1.14
N HIS A 195 -7.93 10.23 -1.11
CA HIS A 195 -7.93 8.85 -0.61
C HIS A 195 -8.26 8.71 0.89
N ALA A 196 -7.85 9.68 1.72
CA ALA A 196 -8.18 9.68 3.15
C ALA A 196 -9.67 9.98 3.36
N VAL A 197 -10.19 10.98 2.64
CA VAL A 197 -11.61 11.37 2.69
C VAL A 197 -12.51 10.25 2.18
N ASP A 198 -12.20 9.69 1.01
CA ASP A 198 -12.94 8.57 0.39
C ASP A 198 -13.00 7.35 1.32
N SER A 199 -11.96 7.15 2.12
CA SER A 199 -11.81 6.01 3.04
C SER A 199 -12.30 6.33 4.46
N ASN A 200 -12.88 7.52 4.68
CA ASN A 200 -13.36 8.01 5.96
C ASN A 200 -12.28 7.93 7.08
N LEU A 201 -11.02 8.21 6.73
CA LEU A 201 -9.92 8.22 7.67
C LEU A 201 -9.93 9.53 8.48
N THR A 202 -10.15 9.41 9.79
CA THR A 202 -9.92 10.53 10.70
C THR A 202 -8.42 10.86 10.82
N GLU A 203 -8.11 12.04 11.37
CA GLU A 203 -6.74 12.51 11.59
C GLU A 203 -5.87 11.51 12.37
N ALA A 204 -6.44 10.82 13.37
CA ALA A 204 -5.71 9.81 14.11
C ALA A 204 -5.29 8.60 13.25
N HIS A 205 -6.06 8.24 12.21
CA HIS A 205 -5.67 7.17 11.27
C HIS A 205 -4.49 7.62 10.44
N VAL A 206 -4.56 8.83 9.91
CA VAL A 206 -3.51 9.37 9.06
C VAL A 206 -2.21 9.55 9.86
N LEU A 207 -2.30 10.04 11.09
CA LEU A 207 -1.17 10.13 12.02
C LEU A 207 -0.55 8.76 12.28
N ALA A 208 -1.37 7.75 12.61
CA ALA A 208 -0.92 6.39 12.84
C ALA A 208 -0.19 5.80 11.61
N LEU A 209 -0.79 5.91 10.42
CA LEU A 209 -0.22 5.42 9.16
C LEU A 209 1.12 6.10 8.86
N ARG A 210 1.23 7.42 9.06
CA ARG A 210 2.46 8.18 8.85
C ARG A 210 3.55 7.75 9.83
N LEU A 211 3.24 7.60 11.12
CA LEU A 211 4.17 7.12 12.14
C LEU A 211 4.73 5.73 11.82
N PHE A 212 3.91 4.84 11.25
CA PHE A 212 4.36 3.50 10.86
C PHE A 212 5.41 3.49 9.75
N THR A 213 5.57 4.60 9.01
CA THR A 213 6.63 4.78 8.01
C THR A 213 7.91 5.41 8.55
N THR A 214 8.01 5.56 9.87
CA THR A 214 9.17 6.12 10.59
C THR A 214 9.83 5.07 11.49
N ASP A 215 10.87 5.45 12.23
CA ASP A 215 11.54 4.52 13.18
C ASP A 215 10.61 4.09 14.33
N ALA A 216 9.53 4.84 14.58
CA ALA A 216 8.48 4.47 15.54
C ALA A 216 7.85 3.10 15.24
N PHE A 217 7.92 2.61 14.00
CA PHE A 217 7.52 1.26 13.60
C PHE A 217 8.06 0.18 14.56
N ARG A 218 9.30 0.32 15.03
CA ARG A 218 9.92 -0.64 15.95
C ARG A 218 9.14 -0.67 17.27
N SER A 219 8.90 0.50 17.87
CA SER A 219 8.16 0.62 19.12
C SER A 219 6.72 0.10 19.00
N ILE A 220 6.09 0.28 17.84
CA ILE A 220 4.73 -0.19 17.59
C ILE A 220 4.67 -1.73 17.49
N ASN A 221 5.62 -2.36 16.81
CA ASN A 221 5.54 -3.79 16.50
C ASN A 221 6.29 -4.70 17.49
N THR A 222 7.34 -4.22 18.17
CA THR A 222 8.09 -5.03 19.15
C THR A 222 7.18 -5.70 20.20
N PRO A 223 6.18 -5.02 20.79
CA PRO A 223 5.27 -5.66 21.75
C PRO A 223 4.48 -6.84 21.17
N LEU A 224 4.05 -6.74 19.90
CA LEU A 224 3.32 -7.81 19.22
C LEU A 224 4.18 -9.08 19.04
N HIS A 225 5.46 -8.90 18.71
CA HIS A 225 6.40 -10.00 18.56
C HIS A 225 6.77 -10.66 19.90
N GLN A 226 6.89 -9.88 20.97
CA GLN A 226 7.21 -10.39 22.30
C GLN A 226 6.06 -11.21 22.91
N GLN A 227 4.80 -10.86 22.61
CA GLN A 227 3.65 -11.63 23.08
C GLN A 227 3.48 -12.96 22.33
N ALA A 228 3.80 -13.01 21.03
CA ALA A 228 3.86 -14.26 20.28
C ALA A 228 4.91 -15.24 20.86
N GLY A 229 6.06 -14.73 21.33
CA GLY A 229 7.10 -15.54 21.97
C GLY A 229 6.71 -16.08 23.36
N LYS A 230 5.90 -15.34 24.12
CA LYS A 230 5.42 -15.78 25.45
C LYS A 230 4.46 -16.98 25.39
N GLU A 231 3.70 -17.14 24.31
CA GLU A 231 2.81 -18.30 24.12
C GLU A 231 3.56 -19.57 23.65
N GLN A 232 4.78 -19.43 23.12
CA GLN A 232 5.57 -20.56 22.59
C GLN A 232 6.79 -20.96 23.43
N GLY A 233 7.15 -20.19 24.47
CA GLY A 233 8.35 -20.46 25.26
C GLY A 233 9.68 -20.31 24.48
N VAL A 234 9.61 -19.82 23.24
CA VAL A 234 10.78 -19.61 22.38
C VAL A 234 11.04 -18.11 22.29
N VAL A 235 12.17 -17.71 22.86
CA VAL A 235 12.70 -16.36 22.77
C VAL A 235 13.30 -16.21 21.37
N HIS A 236 12.52 -15.78 20.38
CA HIS A 236 13.11 -15.32 19.12
C HIS A 236 13.69 -13.93 19.35
N GLY A 237 14.98 -13.88 19.68
CA GLY A 237 15.76 -12.67 19.55
C GLY A 237 15.78 -12.27 18.09
N PHE A 238 15.31 -11.06 17.78
CA PHE A 238 15.69 -10.41 16.54
C PHE A 238 17.05 -9.73 16.74
N PRO A 239 17.95 -9.79 15.73
CA PRO A 239 19.24 -9.10 15.74
C PRO A 239 19.10 -7.58 15.89
#